data_AF-A0A661MTY3-F1
#
_entry.id   AF-A0A661MTY3-F1
#
_cell.length_a   1.000
_cell.length_b   1.000
_cell.length_c   1.000
_cell.angle_alpha   90.00
_cell.angle_beta   90.00
_cell.angle_gamma   90.00
#
_symmetry.space_group_name_H-M   'P 1'
#
loop_
_entity.id
_entity.type
_entity.pdbx_description
1 polymer ?
#
loop_
_entity_poly.entity_id
_entity_poly.type
_entity_poly.pdbx_seq_one_letter_code
_entity_poly.pdbx_strand_id
1 'polypeptide(L)'
;MWIRSVWFAFCVALVATPAYAQDPPPIHIEGSAPEGPDNFFFLEFEVPEGIVEIEVRHTNLTPGNNLDWGLDDPNGFRGWGGGKGQPGLVGLEAALPSYIPGPIPAGTWEVVVGKARIVNTPAEYAVDIFLRTEPTLEPQPRSPYEDPGVLDTEARWYAGDFHVHTHESDTWPTIRETLEFAESVGLDFVMLSEHNTNSGLTLYGSLQPDFPELLIVPGVEWTTYAGHANAIGAIEWVDFKVGVRGVTVEGAVEAYQDQGALFSIDHPAVPGDNFCIGCPWEYEVDPTTIDGLEVQGGIWDAISYWEEMCAAGSHATALGGSDDHAAGQGSGVLYSPIGMPTTMVFADELSVEAIMEGVRSGRVVVKVDSPDAPMLETALSGERMGHTVFADTAILSVVVTDGAGTTLRVIKNGAVLERVSVDSDPFTHETNVQAPAEGEDRYRHQLMRGIDPQTIGSYVWLRAEGEAPDAGVPDAGSPDGGTDPGENSSGCSCRIASASDYDTGLLLMVLAVGVWYRRIRRS
;
A
#
# COMPACT_ATOMS: atom_id res chain seq x y z
N MET A 1 -29.21 -93.37 9.72
CA MET A 1 -28.24 -92.89 10.74
C MET A 1 -27.29 -91.93 10.03
N TRP A 2 -27.11 -90.73 10.58
CA TRP A 2 -26.89 -89.46 9.87
C TRP A 2 -25.54 -89.32 9.16
N ILE A 3 -25.55 -88.81 7.92
CA ILE A 3 -24.38 -88.27 7.20
C ILE A 3 -24.35 -86.76 7.47
N ARG A 4 -23.28 -86.27 8.11
CA ARG A 4 -23.04 -84.84 8.34
C ARG A 4 -22.22 -84.29 7.17
N SER A 5 -22.84 -83.44 6.35
CA SER A 5 -22.16 -82.61 5.36
C SER A 5 -21.70 -81.32 6.03
N VAL A 6 -20.38 -81.08 6.06
CA VAL A 6 -19.78 -79.81 6.50
C VAL A 6 -19.58 -78.94 5.26
N TRP A 7 -20.25 -77.79 5.22
CA TRP A 7 -20.05 -76.77 4.20
C TRP A 7 -18.97 -75.80 4.69
N PHE A 8 -17.87 -75.68 3.94
CA PHE A 8 -16.91 -74.59 4.10
C PHE A 8 -17.39 -73.39 3.29
N ALA A 9 -17.80 -72.32 3.97
CA ALA A 9 -18.05 -71.03 3.35
C ALA A 9 -16.72 -70.28 3.18
N PHE A 10 -16.30 -70.05 1.94
CA PHE A 10 -15.20 -69.17 1.61
C PHE A 10 -15.72 -67.72 1.64
N CYS A 11 -15.42 -66.98 2.71
CA CYS A 11 -15.59 -65.54 2.74
C CYS A 11 -14.45 -64.89 1.95
N VAL A 12 -14.72 -64.51 0.70
CA VAL A 12 -13.84 -63.62 -0.08
C VAL A 12 -14.00 -62.22 0.50
N ALA A 13 -13.00 -61.78 1.27
CA ALA A 13 -12.87 -60.38 1.65
C ALA A 13 -12.50 -59.59 0.39
N LEU A 14 -13.46 -58.81 -0.14
CA LEU A 14 -13.19 -57.77 -1.12
C LEU A 14 -12.37 -56.68 -0.42
N VAL A 15 -11.04 -56.74 -0.57
CA VAL A 15 -10.17 -55.62 -0.24
C VAL A 15 -10.42 -54.58 -1.33
N ALA A 16 -11.23 -53.56 -1.03
CA ALA A 16 -11.32 -52.37 -1.85
C ALA A 16 -9.94 -51.69 -1.79
N THR A 17 -9.16 -51.82 -2.85
CA THR A 17 -8.02 -50.94 -3.08
C THR A 17 -8.58 -49.52 -3.19
N PRO A 18 -8.10 -48.53 -2.41
CA PRO A 18 -8.50 -47.15 -2.64
C PRO A 18 -8.19 -46.84 -4.10
N ALA A 19 -9.22 -46.49 -4.87
CA ALA A 19 -8.99 -45.89 -6.17
C ALA A 19 -8.28 -44.58 -5.86
N TYR A 20 -6.98 -44.50 -6.15
CA TYR A 20 -6.30 -43.21 -6.22
C TYR A 20 -7.11 -42.36 -7.19
N ALA A 21 -7.70 -41.26 -6.68
CA ALA A 21 -8.37 -40.30 -7.53
C ALA A 21 -7.32 -39.83 -8.56
N GLN A 22 -7.59 -40.03 -9.83
CA GLN A 22 -6.70 -39.52 -10.87
C GLN A 22 -6.99 -38.05 -11.07
N ASP A 23 -5.95 -37.25 -11.31
CA ASP A 23 -6.11 -35.85 -11.69
C ASP A 23 -7.07 -35.73 -12.88
N PRO A 24 -8.02 -34.78 -12.83
CA PRO A 24 -8.83 -34.45 -13.99
C PRO A 24 -7.98 -34.01 -15.18
N PRO A 25 -8.48 -34.16 -16.43
CA PRO A 25 -7.80 -33.55 -17.58
C PRO A 25 -7.73 -32.02 -17.41
N PRO A 26 -6.65 -31.36 -17.88
CA PRO A 26 -6.53 -29.91 -17.83
C PRO A 26 -7.71 -29.20 -18.51
N ILE A 27 -8.13 -28.09 -17.94
CA ILE A 27 -9.17 -27.22 -18.50
C ILE A 27 -8.48 -26.16 -19.35
N HIS A 28 -8.89 -26.04 -20.61
CA HIS A 28 -8.36 -25.03 -21.52
C HIS A 28 -9.43 -23.97 -21.80
N ILE A 29 -9.07 -22.70 -21.60
CA ILE A 29 -9.94 -21.55 -21.85
C ILE A 29 -9.18 -20.58 -22.76
N GLU A 30 -9.73 -20.28 -23.93
CA GLU A 30 -9.18 -19.30 -24.86
C GLU A 30 -10.29 -18.35 -25.35
N GLY A 31 -9.89 -17.12 -25.70
CA GLY A 31 -10.83 -16.10 -26.14
C GLY A 31 -10.16 -14.77 -26.44
N SER A 32 -10.98 -13.73 -26.53
CA SER A 32 -10.51 -12.35 -26.65
C SER A 32 -11.01 -11.54 -25.46
N ALA A 33 -10.16 -10.68 -24.91
CA ALA A 33 -10.55 -9.78 -23.84
C ALA A 33 -11.75 -8.92 -24.29
N PRO A 34 -12.78 -8.75 -23.45
CA PRO A 34 -13.96 -7.97 -23.80
C PRO A 34 -13.60 -6.52 -24.17
N GLU A 35 -14.18 -6.03 -25.26
CA GLU A 35 -14.17 -4.60 -25.58
C GLU A 35 -14.97 -3.82 -24.54
N GLY A 36 -14.55 -2.59 -24.25
CA GLY A 36 -15.25 -1.71 -23.34
C GLY A 36 -14.37 -1.18 -22.20
N PRO A 37 -14.95 -0.33 -21.34
CA PRO A 37 -14.23 0.42 -20.32
C PRO A 37 -13.86 -0.42 -19.08
N ASP A 38 -14.57 -1.53 -18.82
CA ASP A 38 -14.34 -2.34 -17.63
C ASP A 38 -12.93 -2.91 -17.63
N ASN A 39 -12.14 -2.64 -16.61
CA ASN A 39 -10.73 -3.05 -16.58
C ASN A 39 -10.50 -4.53 -16.26
N PHE A 40 -11.54 -5.24 -15.79
CA PHE A 40 -11.43 -6.64 -15.38
C PHE A 40 -12.53 -7.51 -16.01
N PHE A 41 -12.21 -8.78 -16.24
CA PHE A 41 -13.17 -9.82 -16.62
C PHE A 41 -12.78 -11.16 -15.98
N PHE A 42 -13.71 -12.10 -15.97
CA PHE A 42 -13.61 -13.33 -15.17
C PHE A 42 -13.82 -14.56 -16.05
N LEU A 43 -13.00 -15.60 -15.82
CA LEU A 43 -13.10 -16.88 -16.49
C LEU A 43 -13.48 -17.95 -15.45
N GLU A 44 -14.75 -18.35 -15.46
CA GLU A 44 -15.27 -19.36 -14.55
C GLU A 44 -14.79 -20.77 -14.93
N PHE A 45 -14.45 -21.56 -13.91
CA PHE A 45 -14.20 -23.00 -14.05
C PHE A 45 -14.64 -23.76 -12.80
N GLU A 46 -14.94 -25.06 -12.96
CA GLU A 46 -15.47 -25.90 -11.89
C GLU A 46 -14.37 -26.75 -11.26
N VAL A 47 -14.28 -26.69 -9.93
CA VAL A 47 -13.36 -27.50 -9.12
C VAL A 47 -14.14 -28.59 -8.39
N PRO A 48 -13.88 -29.88 -8.65
CA PRO A 48 -14.54 -30.98 -7.95
C PRO A 48 -13.98 -31.18 -6.53
N GLU A 49 -14.68 -31.95 -5.71
CA GLU A 49 -14.15 -32.40 -4.42
C GLU A 49 -12.86 -33.22 -4.58
N GLY A 50 -11.95 -33.09 -3.60
CA GLY A 50 -10.71 -33.88 -3.54
C GLY A 50 -9.52 -33.27 -4.27
N ILE A 51 -9.67 -32.09 -4.89
CA ILE A 51 -8.54 -31.30 -5.37
C ILE A 51 -7.82 -30.66 -4.17
N VAL A 52 -6.50 -30.68 -4.21
CA VAL A 52 -5.62 -30.13 -3.17
C VAL A 52 -4.66 -29.06 -3.71
N GLU A 53 -4.58 -28.91 -5.03
CA GLU A 53 -3.76 -27.91 -5.69
C GLU A 53 -4.36 -27.51 -7.05
N ILE A 54 -4.28 -26.22 -7.36
CA ILE A 54 -4.70 -25.62 -8.63
C ILE A 54 -3.50 -24.86 -9.20
N GLU A 55 -3.18 -25.12 -10.47
CA GLU A 55 -2.22 -24.32 -11.23
C GLU A 55 -2.89 -23.70 -12.46
N VAL A 56 -2.72 -22.40 -12.66
CA VAL A 56 -3.21 -21.60 -13.77
C VAL A 56 -2.01 -21.13 -14.59
N ARG A 57 -1.95 -21.51 -15.87
CA ARG A 57 -0.89 -21.11 -16.79
C ARG A 57 -1.42 -20.22 -17.90
N HIS A 58 -0.81 -19.06 -18.09
CA HIS A 58 -1.11 -18.17 -19.22
C HIS A 58 -0.28 -18.62 -20.43
N THR A 59 -0.91 -19.23 -21.43
CA THR A 59 -0.22 -19.93 -22.52
C THR A 59 -0.23 -19.19 -23.85
N ASN A 60 -1.07 -18.16 -24.00
CA ASN A 60 -1.04 -17.27 -25.15
C ASN A 60 -1.45 -15.85 -24.75
N LEU A 61 -0.75 -14.86 -25.31
CA LEU A 61 -1.06 -13.44 -25.20
C LEU A 61 -0.77 -12.77 -26.54
N THR A 62 -1.69 -11.92 -27.00
CA THR A 62 -1.46 -11.08 -28.18
C THR A 62 -0.23 -10.18 -27.98
N PRO A 63 0.80 -10.25 -28.84
CA PRO A 63 2.01 -9.46 -28.67
C PRO A 63 1.72 -7.96 -28.52
N GLY A 64 2.34 -7.33 -27.52
CA GLY A 64 2.20 -5.91 -27.21
C GLY A 64 1.02 -5.56 -26.30
N ASN A 65 0.15 -6.52 -25.99
CA ASN A 65 -0.83 -6.40 -24.91
C ASN A 65 -0.27 -7.00 -23.62
N ASN A 66 -0.66 -6.42 -22.49
CA ASN A 66 -0.39 -6.94 -21.16
C ASN A 66 -1.74 -7.22 -20.50
N LEU A 67 -1.93 -8.48 -20.10
CA LEU A 67 -3.03 -8.90 -19.25
C LEU A 67 -2.44 -9.37 -17.93
N ASP A 68 -3.05 -8.93 -16.84
CA ASP A 68 -2.72 -9.37 -15.50
C ASP A 68 -3.65 -10.50 -15.08
N TRP A 69 -3.20 -11.29 -14.12
CA TRP A 69 -3.87 -12.52 -13.74
C TRP A 69 -3.95 -12.69 -12.23
N GLY A 70 -5.11 -13.15 -11.78
CA GLY A 70 -5.36 -13.55 -10.41
C GLY A 70 -6.32 -14.73 -10.34
N LEU A 71 -6.69 -15.08 -9.11
CA LEU A 71 -7.54 -16.21 -8.83
C LEU A 71 -8.49 -15.86 -7.69
N ASP A 72 -9.77 -16.11 -7.91
CA ASP A 72 -10.80 -16.10 -6.86
C ASP A 72 -11.30 -17.53 -6.66
N ASP A 73 -11.50 -17.90 -5.40
CA ASP A 73 -12.20 -19.12 -4.98
C ASP A 73 -13.69 -18.81 -4.67
N PRO A 74 -14.52 -19.81 -4.35
CA PRO A 74 -15.93 -19.61 -3.97
C PRO A 74 -16.18 -18.64 -2.80
N ASN A 75 -15.16 -18.33 -2.00
CA ASN A 75 -15.20 -17.41 -0.87
C ASN A 75 -14.57 -16.04 -1.20
N GLY A 76 -13.98 -15.86 -2.38
CA GLY A 76 -13.41 -14.61 -2.84
C GLY A 76 -11.91 -14.71 -3.16
N PHE A 77 -11.17 -13.65 -2.82
CA PHE A 77 -9.78 -13.48 -3.23
C PHE A 77 -8.87 -14.64 -2.82
N ARG A 78 -8.12 -15.19 -3.78
CA ARG A 78 -7.09 -16.21 -3.54
C ARG A 78 -5.68 -15.76 -3.86
N GLY A 79 -5.52 -14.78 -4.75
CA GLY A 79 -4.23 -14.20 -5.09
C GLY A 79 -4.25 -13.38 -6.36
N TRP A 80 -3.23 -12.54 -6.52
CA TRP A 80 -3.04 -11.66 -7.67
C TRP A 80 -1.59 -11.73 -8.12
N GLY A 81 -1.31 -12.42 -9.22
CA GLY A 81 0.04 -12.51 -9.78
C GLY A 81 0.42 -11.35 -10.70
N GLY A 82 -0.51 -10.44 -10.99
CA GLY A 82 -0.28 -9.32 -11.90
C GLY A 82 0.16 -9.79 -13.30
N GLY A 83 1.06 -9.02 -13.92
CA GLY A 83 1.63 -9.32 -15.24
C GLY A 83 2.80 -10.30 -15.22
N LYS A 84 3.06 -11.00 -14.10
CA LYS A 84 4.16 -11.97 -14.00
C LYS A 84 4.00 -13.08 -15.05
N GLY A 85 5.12 -13.48 -15.63
CA GLY A 85 5.18 -14.65 -16.53
C GLY A 85 5.11 -15.99 -15.79
N GLN A 86 5.13 -15.99 -14.45
CA GLN A 86 4.98 -17.20 -13.64
C GLN A 86 3.52 -17.66 -13.62
N PRO A 87 3.25 -18.98 -13.51
CA PRO A 87 1.90 -19.47 -13.32
C PRO A 87 1.37 -19.08 -11.94
N GLY A 88 0.04 -18.98 -11.80
CA GLY A 88 -0.59 -18.99 -10.49
C GLY A 88 -0.67 -20.41 -9.98
N LEU A 89 -0.21 -20.69 -8.77
CA LEU A 89 -0.31 -22.03 -8.18
C LEU A 89 -0.66 -21.91 -6.70
N VAL A 90 -1.77 -22.52 -6.33
CA VAL A 90 -2.26 -22.54 -4.95
C VAL A 90 -2.55 -23.97 -4.50
N GLY A 91 -2.00 -24.34 -3.35
CA GLY A 91 -2.22 -25.63 -2.71
C GLY A 91 -2.63 -25.49 -1.25
N LEU A 92 -2.83 -26.64 -0.60
CA LEU A 92 -3.27 -26.71 0.80
C LEU A 92 -2.26 -26.08 1.78
N GLU A 93 -0.97 -26.39 1.62
CA GLU A 93 0.09 -26.03 2.57
C GLU A 93 1.17 -25.13 1.95
N ALA A 94 1.04 -24.82 0.66
CA ALA A 94 2.00 -24.01 -0.09
C ALA A 94 1.34 -23.37 -1.31
N ALA A 95 1.88 -22.23 -1.72
CA ALA A 95 1.49 -21.55 -2.95
C ALA A 95 2.73 -20.91 -3.58
N LEU A 96 2.65 -20.63 -4.87
CA LEU A 96 3.60 -19.70 -5.49
C LEU A 96 3.36 -18.28 -4.94
N PRO A 97 4.37 -17.41 -5.03
CA PRO A 97 4.27 -16.06 -4.51
C PRO A 97 3.05 -15.32 -5.06
N SER A 98 2.53 -14.37 -4.28
CA SER A 98 1.31 -13.60 -4.58
C SER A 98 -0.02 -14.33 -4.36
N TYR A 99 0.02 -15.63 -4.04
CA TYR A 99 -1.16 -16.45 -3.76
C TYR A 99 -1.19 -16.96 -2.32
N ILE A 100 -2.40 -17.08 -1.77
CA ILE A 100 -2.64 -17.49 -0.39
C ILE A 100 -2.90 -19.01 -0.38
N PRO A 101 -2.11 -19.85 0.32
CA PRO A 101 -2.42 -21.27 0.46
C PRO A 101 -3.59 -21.54 1.41
N GLY A 102 -4.06 -22.79 1.47
CA GLY A 102 -5.18 -23.19 2.34
C GLY A 102 -6.17 -24.13 1.66
N PRO A 103 -7.31 -24.44 2.29
CA PRO A 103 -8.31 -25.36 1.75
C PRO A 103 -8.70 -25.01 0.30
N ILE A 104 -8.87 -26.03 -0.53
CA ILE A 104 -9.36 -25.90 -1.91
C ILE A 104 -10.83 -26.32 -1.94
N PRO A 105 -11.79 -25.41 -1.70
CA PRO A 105 -13.21 -25.73 -1.75
C PRO A 105 -13.62 -26.16 -3.16
N ALA A 106 -14.49 -27.18 -3.22
CA ALA A 106 -15.19 -27.50 -4.46
C ALA A 106 -16.21 -26.41 -4.81
N GLY A 107 -16.40 -26.16 -6.10
CA GLY A 107 -17.34 -25.17 -6.62
C GLY A 107 -16.78 -24.38 -7.79
N THR A 108 -17.43 -23.25 -8.09
CA THR A 108 -17.03 -22.32 -9.14
C THR A 108 -15.88 -21.45 -8.65
N TRP A 109 -14.78 -21.50 -9.37
CA TRP A 109 -13.62 -20.63 -9.22
C TRP A 109 -13.53 -19.69 -10.42
N GLU A 110 -12.82 -18.57 -10.26
CA GLU A 110 -12.64 -17.60 -11.33
C GLU A 110 -11.16 -17.30 -11.53
N VAL A 111 -10.67 -17.43 -12.77
CA VAL A 111 -9.45 -16.72 -13.15
C VAL A 111 -9.83 -15.26 -13.37
N VAL A 112 -9.24 -14.37 -12.59
CA VAL A 112 -9.45 -12.92 -12.70
C VAL A 112 -8.45 -12.38 -13.70
N VAL A 113 -8.92 -11.61 -14.68
CA VAL A 113 -8.07 -11.06 -15.74
C VAL A 113 -8.18 -9.53 -15.77
N GLY A 114 -7.05 -8.86 -15.58
CA GLY A 114 -6.94 -7.41 -15.67
C GLY A 114 -6.41 -6.95 -17.04
N LYS A 115 -7.00 -5.89 -17.60
CA LYS A 115 -6.58 -5.28 -18.87
C LYS A 115 -5.53 -4.19 -18.65
N ALA A 116 -4.37 -4.57 -18.11
CA ALA A 116 -3.27 -3.64 -17.82
C ALA A 116 -2.88 -2.77 -19.02
N ARG A 117 -2.78 -3.38 -20.22
CA ARG A 117 -2.48 -2.62 -21.44
C ARG A 117 -2.99 -3.32 -22.69
N ILE A 118 -3.88 -2.67 -23.43
CA ILE A 118 -4.39 -3.17 -24.71
C ILE A 118 -3.96 -2.24 -25.85
N VAL A 119 -3.06 -2.73 -26.71
CA VAL A 119 -2.59 -2.02 -27.91
C VAL A 119 -3.21 -2.57 -29.18
N ASN A 120 -3.36 -3.90 -29.26
CA ASN A 120 -3.85 -4.60 -30.43
C ASN A 120 -5.18 -5.30 -30.12
N THR A 121 -6.15 -5.15 -31.03
CA THR A 121 -7.45 -5.85 -30.95
C THR A 121 -7.65 -6.78 -32.15
N PRO A 122 -8.25 -7.97 -31.96
CA PRO A 122 -8.69 -8.52 -30.67
C PRO A 122 -7.49 -8.87 -29.75
N ALA A 123 -7.67 -8.64 -28.45
CA ALA A 123 -6.67 -8.99 -27.44
C ALA A 123 -6.88 -10.44 -27.01
N GLU A 124 -6.31 -11.37 -27.78
CA GLU A 124 -6.44 -12.81 -27.53
C GLU A 124 -5.64 -13.27 -26.31
N TYR A 125 -6.23 -14.21 -25.56
CA TYR A 125 -5.64 -14.91 -24.43
C TYR A 125 -5.89 -16.41 -24.51
N ALA A 126 -5.03 -17.20 -23.87
CA ALA A 126 -5.29 -18.60 -23.56
C ALA A 126 -4.75 -18.97 -22.17
N VAL A 127 -5.51 -19.79 -21.45
CA VAL A 127 -5.21 -20.25 -20.10
C VAL A 127 -5.40 -21.76 -20.01
N ASP A 128 -4.44 -22.45 -19.41
CA ASP A 128 -4.54 -23.86 -19.05
C ASP A 128 -4.58 -24.01 -17.53
N ILE A 129 -5.60 -24.69 -17.03
CA ILE A 129 -5.85 -24.90 -15.60
C ILE A 129 -5.66 -26.38 -15.28
N PHE A 130 -4.80 -26.66 -14.32
CA PHE A 130 -4.48 -28.00 -13.84
C PHE A 130 -5.03 -28.16 -12.43
N LEU A 131 -5.86 -29.18 -12.25
CA LEU A 131 -6.43 -29.55 -10.95
C LEU A 131 -5.75 -30.83 -10.49
N ARG A 132 -5.17 -30.83 -9.28
CA ARG A 132 -4.42 -31.97 -8.76
C ARG A 132 -4.99 -32.51 -7.48
N THR A 133 -4.93 -33.83 -7.36
CA THR A 133 -5.32 -34.60 -6.17
C THR A 133 -4.15 -34.85 -5.22
N GLU A 134 -2.93 -34.55 -5.67
CA GLU A 134 -1.70 -34.59 -4.88
C GLU A 134 -0.95 -33.25 -5.02
N PRO A 135 -0.36 -32.71 -3.93
CA PRO A 135 0.40 -31.47 -3.99
C PRO A 135 1.72 -31.66 -4.74
N THR A 136 2.18 -30.62 -5.43
CA THR A 136 3.48 -30.60 -6.12
C THR A 136 4.48 -29.66 -5.45
N LEU A 137 4.01 -28.69 -4.67
CA LEU A 137 4.85 -27.87 -3.82
C LEU A 137 5.11 -28.53 -2.47
N GLU A 138 6.34 -28.37 -1.96
CA GLU A 138 6.66 -28.69 -0.57
C GLU A 138 5.92 -27.71 0.35
N PRO A 139 5.40 -28.19 1.51
CA PRO A 139 4.77 -27.32 2.51
C PRO A 139 5.65 -26.14 2.91
N GLN A 140 5.05 -24.94 2.99
CA GLN A 140 5.73 -23.72 3.40
C GLN A 140 5.47 -23.42 4.88
N PRO A 141 6.44 -22.89 5.63
CA PRO A 141 6.28 -22.57 7.06
C PRO A 141 5.49 -21.26 7.26
N ARG A 142 4.20 -21.28 6.92
CA ARG A 142 3.30 -20.13 7.02
C ARG A 142 2.47 -20.18 8.30
N SER A 143 2.29 -19.04 8.95
CA SER A 143 1.40 -18.86 10.10
C SER A 143 0.62 -17.56 9.93
N PRO A 144 -0.56 -17.38 10.56
CA PRO A 144 -1.18 -16.06 10.64
C PRO A 144 -0.19 -15.00 11.12
N TYR A 145 -0.33 -13.76 10.63
CA TYR A 145 0.48 -12.65 11.11
C TYR A 145 0.25 -12.46 12.62
N GLU A 146 1.34 -12.30 13.35
CA GLU A 146 1.35 -11.92 14.76
C GLU A 146 2.21 -10.66 14.86
N ASP A 147 1.67 -9.61 15.50
CA ASP A 147 2.41 -8.39 15.76
C ASP A 147 3.65 -8.71 16.60
N PRO A 148 4.86 -8.29 16.18
CA PRO A 148 6.08 -8.59 16.91
C PRO A 148 6.24 -7.82 18.23
N GLY A 149 5.36 -6.84 18.48
CA GLY A 149 5.40 -5.97 19.64
C GLY A 149 6.51 -4.91 19.54
N VAL A 150 7.00 -4.50 20.70
CA VAL A 150 8.00 -3.43 20.81
C VAL A 150 9.42 -3.98 20.66
N LEU A 151 10.14 -3.53 19.64
CA LEU A 151 11.53 -3.92 19.39
C LEU A 151 12.54 -3.01 20.13
N ASP A 152 12.20 -1.73 20.28
CA ASP A 152 13.00 -0.71 20.96
C ASP A 152 12.06 0.24 21.71
N THR A 153 12.41 0.65 22.92
CA THR A 153 11.58 1.52 23.79
C THR A 153 12.06 2.97 23.82
N GLU A 154 13.05 3.33 22.99
CA GLU A 154 13.61 4.69 22.96
C GLU A 154 12.77 5.64 22.11
N ALA A 155 12.27 6.74 22.70
CA ALA A 155 11.64 7.79 21.92
C ALA A 155 12.66 8.53 21.04
N ARG A 156 12.62 8.30 19.72
CA ARG A 156 13.57 8.87 18.75
C ARG A 156 12.97 8.96 17.34
N TRP A 157 13.78 9.49 16.43
CA TRP A 157 13.54 9.36 14.99
C TRP A 157 13.98 7.98 14.53
N TYR A 158 13.06 7.25 13.91
CA TYR A 158 13.28 5.96 13.27
C TYR A 158 13.35 6.16 11.76
N ALA A 159 14.38 5.62 11.12
CA ALA A 159 14.55 5.64 9.67
C ALA A 159 13.81 4.44 9.05
N GLY A 160 13.05 4.67 7.98
CA GLY A 160 12.48 3.55 7.25
C GLY A 160 12.04 3.87 5.84
N ASP A 161 11.49 2.85 5.20
CA ASP A 161 11.01 2.88 3.83
C ASP A 161 9.61 2.25 3.78
N PHE A 162 8.64 3.01 3.28
CA PHE A 162 7.24 2.58 3.22
C PHE A 162 6.86 1.94 1.87
N HIS A 163 7.77 1.85 0.91
CA HIS A 163 7.42 1.34 -0.43
C HIS A 163 8.53 0.44 -0.95
N VAL A 164 8.39 -0.87 -0.71
CA VAL A 164 9.39 -1.88 -1.07
C VAL A 164 8.71 -3.17 -1.49
N HIS A 165 9.12 -3.72 -2.63
CA HIS A 165 8.55 -4.93 -3.20
C HIS A 165 9.46 -6.13 -3.04
N THR A 166 8.87 -7.32 -3.01
CA THR A 166 9.62 -8.58 -2.97
C THR A 166 9.09 -9.57 -4.01
N HIS A 167 9.65 -10.77 -4.03
CA HIS A 167 9.18 -11.84 -4.90
C HIS A 167 7.72 -12.21 -4.63
N GLU A 168 7.11 -11.76 -3.52
CA GLU A 168 5.69 -11.93 -3.22
C GLU A 168 4.72 -11.03 -4.04
N SER A 169 5.19 -10.09 -4.88
CA SER A 169 4.35 -9.32 -5.84
C SER A 169 4.77 -9.49 -7.31
N ASP A 170 5.80 -8.78 -7.78
CA ASP A 170 6.17 -8.65 -9.19
C ASP A 170 7.70 -8.78 -9.42
N THR A 171 8.48 -8.87 -8.34
CA THR A 171 9.96 -8.83 -8.38
C THR A 171 10.60 -10.20 -8.19
N TRP A 172 11.94 -10.24 -8.10
CA TRP A 172 12.75 -11.46 -7.91
C TRP A 172 13.41 -11.63 -6.53
N PRO A 173 13.77 -10.57 -5.77
CA PRO A 173 14.40 -10.73 -4.45
C PRO A 173 13.47 -11.37 -3.43
N THR A 174 14.01 -12.26 -2.61
CA THR A 174 13.27 -12.80 -1.46
C THR A 174 13.08 -11.74 -0.39
N ILE A 175 12.06 -11.91 0.47
CA ILE A 175 11.87 -11.04 1.65
C ILE A 175 13.18 -10.94 2.46
N ARG A 176 13.89 -12.06 2.66
CA ARG A 176 15.16 -12.03 3.41
C ARG A 176 16.21 -11.14 2.76
N GLU A 177 16.42 -11.24 1.46
CA GLU A 177 17.41 -10.40 0.74
C GLU A 177 17.04 -8.91 0.86
N THR A 178 15.74 -8.59 0.77
CA THR A 178 15.21 -7.24 0.98
C THR A 178 15.50 -6.74 2.40
N LEU A 179 15.21 -7.54 3.43
CA LEU A 179 15.46 -7.17 4.84
C LEU A 179 16.95 -7.05 5.16
N GLU A 180 17.80 -7.95 4.64
CA GLU A 180 19.26 -7.87 4.78
C GLU A 180 19.81 -6.58 4.17
N PHE A 181 19.27 -6.14 3.02
CA PHE A 181 19.68 -4.87 2.43
C PHE A 181 19.20 -3.67 3.26
N ALA A 182 17.93 -3.67 3.69
CA ALA A 182 17.38 -2.61 4.54
C ALA A 182 18.17 -2.41 5.84
N GLU A 183 18.53 -3.50 6.54
CA GLU A 183 19.39 -3.46 7.72
C GLU A 183 20.79 -2.93 7.36
N SER A 184 21.36 -3.34 6.23
CA SER A 184 22.71 -2.92 5.80
C SER A 184 22.85 -1.42 5.52
N VAL A 185 21.74 -0.74 5.20
CA VAL A 185 21.69 0.71 4.99
C VAL A 185 21.18 1.48 6.21
N GLY A 186 20.96 0.79 7.33
CA GLY A 186 20.64 1.40 8.63
C GLY A 186 19.18 1.83 8.78
N LEU A 187 18.24 1.15 8.13
CA LEU A 187 16.82 1.35 8.42
C LEU A 187 16.43 0.65 9.73
N ASP A 188 15.54 1.29 10.48
CA ASP A 188 14.88 0.78 11.67
C ASP A 188 13.57 0.06 11.34
N PHE A 189 12.92 0.40 10.22
CA PHE A 189 11.73 -0.28 9.75
C PHE A 189 11.66 -0.33 8.22
N VAL A 190 10.94 -1.32 7.69
CA VAL A 190 10.58 -1.40 6.28
C VAL A 190 9.18 -1.95 6.13
N MET A 191 8.37 -1.31 5.29
CA MET A 191 7.09 -1.87 4.87
C MET A 191 7.27 -2.65 3.58
N LEU A 192 6.78 -3.88 3.57
CA LEU A 192 6.71 -4.68 2.35
C LEU A 192 5.34 -4.45 1.72
N SER A 193 5.31 -3.80 0.56
CA SER A 193 4.12 -3.21 -0.06
C SER A 193 3.69 -3.98 -1.31
N GLU A 194 3.54 -5.29 -1.21
CA GLU A 194 3.28 -6.13 -2.37
C GLU A 194 2.01 -5.70 -3.14
N HIS A 195 2.06 -5.62 -4.48
CA HIS A 195 0.91 -5.23 -5.31
C HIS A 195 -0.33 -6.12 -5.09
N ASN A 196 -1.39 -5.53 -4.50
CA ASN A 196 -2.73 -6.10 -4.35
C ASN A 196 -2.82 -7.47 -3.65
N THR A 197 -1.77 -7.87 -2.93
CA THR A 197 -1.72 -9.16 -2.24
C THR A 197 -1.06 -9.01 -0.88
N ASN A 198 -1.65 -9.64 0.13
CA ASN A 198 -1.08 -9.73 1.47
C ASN A 198 -0.55 -11.15 1.75
N SER A 199 -0.32 -11.95 0.70
CA SER A 199 0.10 -13.36 0.83
C SER A 199 1.42 -13.52 1.62
N GLY A 200 2.32 -12.54 1.54
CA GLY A 200 3.58 -12.49 2.27
C GLY A 200 3.42 -12.38 3.80
N LEU A 201 2.32 -11.82 4.32
CA LEU A 201 2.10 -11.60 5.75
C LEU A 201 2.33 -12.86 6.58
N THR A 202 1.93 -14.01 6.03
CA THR A 202 2.04 -15.29 6.73
C THR A 202 3.47 -15.82 6.89
N LEU A 203 4.45 -15.15 6.30
CA LEU A 203 5.87 -15.46 6.40
C LEU A 203 6.57 -14.60 7.45
N TYR A 204 6.00 -13.44 7.83
CA TYR A 204 6.68 -12.42 8.62
C TYR A 204 7.04 -12.93 10.02
N GLY A 205 6.13 -13.65 10.70
CA GLY A 205 6.40 -14.20 12.03
C GLY A 205 7.59 -15.16 12.08
N SER A 206 7.91 -15.82 10.95
CA SER A 206 9.09 -16.68 10.84
C SER A 206 10.39 -15.92 10.53
N LEU A 207 10.28 -14.71 9.98
CA LEU A 207 11.39 -13.89 9.52
C LEU A 207 11.80 -12.83 10.55
N GLN A 208 10.83 -12.16 11.19
CA GLN A 208 11.08 -11.08 12.15
C GLN A 208 12.09 -11.44 13.26
N PRO A 209 12.11 -12.66 13.84
CA PRO A 209 13.10 -13.02 14.86
C PRO A 209 14.56 -12.97 14.38
N ASP A 210 14.80 -13.06 13.08
CA ASP A 210 16.15 -12.95 12.51
C ASP A 210 16.60 -11.49 12.33
N PHE A 211 15.68 -10.53 12.47
CA PHE A 211 15.90 -9.10 12.29
C PHE A 211 15.41 -8.32 13.52
N PRO A 212 16.06 -8.48 14.70
CA PRO A 212 15.57 -7.92 15.97
C PRO A 212 15.68 -6.38 16.06
N GLU A 213 16.44 -5.75 15.17
CA GLU A 213 16.67 -4.30 15.12
C GLU A 213 15.95 -3.63 13.93
N LEU A 214 15.28 -4.41 13.07
CA LEU A 214 14.54 -3.93 11.90
C LEU A 214 13.09 -4.40 11.97
N LEU A 215 12.16 -3.47 12.14
CA LEU A 215 10.73 -3.74 12.19
C LEU A 215 10.17 -4.01 10.79
N ILE A 216 9.53 -5.17 10.61
CA ILE A 216 8.77 -5.48 9.40
C ILE A 216 7.36 -4.91 9.59
N VAL A 217 7.04 -3.84 8.86
CA VAL A 217 5.71 -3.21 8.88
C VAL A 217 4.83 -3.92 7.84
N PRO A 218 3.62 -4.40 8.20
CA PRO A 218 2.69 -4.96 7.23
C PRO A 218 2.12 -3.86 6.34
N GLY A 219 1.81 -4.21 5.11
CA GLY A 219 1.19 -3.30 4.16
C GLY A 219 0.90 -3.96 2.83
N VAL A 220 0.38 -3.16 1.91
CA VAL A 220 0.06 -3.55 0.54
C VAL A 220 0.09 -2.29 -0.30
N GLU A 221 0.64 -2.38 -1.50
CA GLU A 221 0.39 -1.37 -2.51
C GLU A 221 -0.94 -1.72 -3.20
N TRP A 222 -1.96 -0.92 -2.92
CA TRP A 222 -3.25 -0.99 -3.58
C TRP A 222 -3.12 -0.35 -4.96
N THR A 223 -3.00 -1.22 -5.97
CA THR A 223 -2.58 -0.86 -7.32
C THR A 223 -3.74 -1.00 -8.29
N THR A 224 -4.14 0.11 -8.89
CA THR A 224 -5.16 0.16 -9.95
C THR A 224 -4.56 0.61 -11.27
N TYR A 225 -5.34 0.61 -12.35
CA TYR A 225 -4.90 1.18 -13.62
C TYR A 225 -5.10 2.71 -13.73
N ALA A 226 -5.39 3.39 -12.62
CA ALA A 226 -5.67 4.83 -12.56
C ALA A 226 -5.24 5.50 -11.23
N GLY A 227 -4.30 4.88 -10.51
CA GLY A 227 -3.75 5.37 -9.25
C GLY A 227 -3.26 4.22 -8.36
N HIS A 228 -2.16 4.47 -7.65
CA HIS A 228 -1.56 3.54 -6.70
C HIS A 228 -1.55 4.19 -5.31
N ALA A 229 -1.69 3.37 -4.28
CA ALA A 229 -1.63 3.83 -2.90
C ALA A 229 -1.20 2.74 -1.94
N ASN A 230 -0.31 3.07 -1.02
CA ASN A 230 0.07 2.22 0.07
C ASN A 230 -1.00 2.22 1.16
N ALA A 231 -1.41 1.03 1.58
CA ALA A 231 -2.17 0.84 2.81
C ALA A 231 -1.22 0.41 3.94
N ILE A 232 -0.68 1.39 4.65
CA ILE A 232 0.36 1.20 5.67
C ILE A 232 -0.24 0.59 6.92
N GLY A 233 0.28 -0.56 7.35
CA GLY A 233 -0.24 -1.32 8.47
C GLY A 233 -1.36 -2.30 8.11
N ALA A 234 -1.75 -2.40 6.83
CA ALA A 234 -2.84 -3.27 6.42
C ALA A 234 -2.49 -4.75 6.59
N ILE A 235 -3.43 -5.49 7.20
CA ILE A 235 -3.32 -6.94 7.42
C ILE A 235 -4.45 -7.73 6.75
N GLU A 236 -5.54 -7.06 6.37
CA GLU A 236 -6.64 -7.62 5.61
C GLU A 236 -6.65 -7.10 4.17
N TRP A 237 -7.00 -7.98 3.24
CA TRP A 237 -7.07 -7.66 1.82
C TRP A 237 -8.31 -6.81 1.50
N VAL A 238 -8.14 -5.79 0.65
CA VAL A 238 -9.21 -4.94 0.14
C VAL A 238 -9.19 -4.98 -1.39
N ASP A 239 -10.38 -5.02 -1.99
CA ASP A 239 -10.52 -5.14 -3.44
C ASP A 239 -10.03 -3.88 -4.18
N PHE A 240 -9.23 -4.09 -5.22
CA PHE A 240 -8.64 -3.05 -6.08
C PHE A 240 -9.30 -2.94 -7.45
N LYS A 241 -10.30 -3.79 -7.74
CA LYS A 241 -10.96 -3.85 -9.06
C LYS A 241 -11.98 -2.73 -9.24
N VAL A 242 -11.54 -1.47 -9.10
CA VAL A 242 -12.38 -0.26 -9.15
C VAL A 242 -13.30 -0.23 -10.37
N GLY A 243 -14.58 0.06 -10.14
CA GLY A 243 -15.61 0.10 -11.17
C GLY A 243 -16.22 -1.26 -11.51
N VAL A 244 -15.66 -2.35 -10.98
CA VAL A 244 -16.17 -3.71 -11.18
C VAL A 244 -16.79 -4.22 -9.88
N ARG A 245 -17.94 -4.90 -9.98
CA ARG A 245 -18.67 -5.50 -8.84
C ARG A 245 -18.94 -4.53 -7.67
N GLY A 246 -18.99 -3.22 -7.94
CA GLY A 246 -19.30 -2.18 -6.94
C GLY A 246 -18.10 -1.67 -6.14
N VAL A 247 -16.88 -2.08 -6.48
CA VAL A 247 -15.65 -1.58 -5.85
C VAL A 247 -15.44 -0.11 -6.23
N THR A 248 -15.19 0.74 -5.23
CA THR A 248 -14.86 2.16 -5.40
C THR A 248 -13.59 2.51 -4.65
N VAL A 249 -12.98 3.64 -5.01
CA VAL A 249 -11.78 4.15 -4.33
C VAL A 249 -12.12 4.52 -2.89
N GLU A 250 -13.25 5.19 -2.67
CA GLU A 250 -13.70 5.60 -1.34
C GLU A 250 -13.97 4.39 -0.44
N GLY A 251 -14.55 3.32 -1.00
CA GLY A 251 -14.76 2.07 -0.26
C GLY A 251 -13.44 1.38 0.08
N ALA A 252 -12.41 1.51 -0.76
CA ALA A 252 -11.08 0.99 -0.44
C ALA A 252 -10.40 1.80 0.68
N VAL A 253 -10.48 3.14 0.61
CA VAL A 253 -9.98 4.04 1.67
C VAL A 253 -10.65 3.70 3.00
N GLU A 254 -11.99 3.63 3.04
CA GLU A 254 -12.76 3.29 4.25
C GLU A 254 -12.38 1.90 4.79
N ALA A 255 -12.30 0.88 3.92
CA ALA A 255 -11.98 -0.49 4.34
C ALA A 255 -10.56 -0.63 4.94
N TYR A 256 -9.58 0.12 4.44
CA TYR A 256 -8.25 0.13 5.03
C TYR A 256 -8.22 0.91 6.36
N GLN A 257 -8.91 2.04 6.43
CA GLN A 257 -9.00 2.83 7.67
C GLN A 257 -9.76 2.08 8.78
N ASP A 258 -10.79 1.30 8.45
CA ASP A 258 -11.58 0.50 9.40
C ASP A 258 -10.74 -0.59 10.10
N GLN A 259 -9.71 -1.11 9.44
CA GLN A 259 -8.73 -2.02 10.05
C GLN A 259 -7.54 -1.28 10.71
N GLY A 260 -7.57 0.05 10.75
CA GLY A 260 -6.56 0.90 11.40
C GLY A 260 -5.38 1.28 10.51
N ALA A 261 -5.34 0.83 9.25
CA ALA A 261 -4.30 1.17 8.29
C ALA A 261 -4.40 2.62 7.82
N LEU A 262 -3.29 3.17 7.31
CA LEU A 262 -3.24 4.51 6.70
C LEU A 262 -3.25 4.37 5.18
N PHE A 263 -4.05 5.18 4.49
CA PHE A 263 -4.10 5.21 3.03
C PHE A 263 -3.24 6.36 2.49
N SER A 264 -2.11 6.02 1.86
CA SER A 264 -1.13 6.97 1.32
C SER A 264 -1.08 6.88 -0.20
N ILE A 265 -1.28 7.99 -0.91
CA ILE A 265 -1.14 8.00 -2.37
C ILE A 265 0.33 7.86 -2.77
N ASP A 266 0.62 6.94 -3.67
CA ASP A 266 1.98 6.67 -4.14
C ASP A 266 2.29 7.41 -5.44
N HIS A 267 3.49 7.96 -5.51
CA HIS A 267 4.15 8.54 -6.68
C HIS A 267 3.21 9.11 -7.78
N PRO A 268 2.26 10.02 -7.44
CA PRO A 268 1.13 10.38 -8.30
C PRO A 268 1.53 11.18 -9.55
N ALA A 269 2.78 11.65 -9.58
CA ALA A 269 3.36 12.44 -10.67
C ALA A 269 4.23 11.60 -11.62
N VAL A 270 4.41 10.30 -11.37
CA VAL A 270 5.15 9.40 -12.26
C VAL A 270 4.46 9.39 -13.63
N PRO A 271 5.20 9.56 -14.74
CA PRO A 271 4.61 9.43 -16.06
C PRO A 271 3.99 8.04 -16.26
N GLY A 272 2.75 7.99 -16.75
CA GLY A 272 2.07 6.72 -17.04
C GLY A 272 2.62 5.96 -18.25
N ASP A 273 1.79 5.07 -18.81
CA ASP A 273 2.06 4.25 -20.00
C ASP A 273 3.23 3.24 -19.83
N ASN A 274 4.33 3.47 -20.56
CA ASN A 274 5.46 2.54 -20.65
C ASN A 274 6.43 2.69 -19.47
N PHE A 275 6.29 3.72 -18.64
CA PHE A 275 7.15 3.96 -17.47
C PHE A 275 6.58 3.28 -16.24
N CYS A 276 5.31 3.52 -15.96
CA CYS A 276 4.53 2.79 -14.99
C CYS A 276 3.08 2.70 -15.45
N ILE A 277 2.51 1.50 -15.39
CA ILE A 277 1.10 1.26 -15.74
C ILE A 277 0.26 1.68 -14.54
N GLY A 278 -0.62 2.65 -14.70
CA GLY A 278 -1.58 3.04 -13.65
C GLY A 278 -1.04 3.96 -12.56
N CYS A 279 0.25 4.29 -12.53
CA CYS A 279 0.82 5.15 -11.48
C CYS A 279 0.17 6.54 -11.32
N PRO A 280 -0.13 7.31 -12.40
CA PRO A 280 -0.74 8.62 -12.22
C PRO A 280 -2.04 8.50 -11.42
N TRP A 281 -2.20 9.33 -10.40
CA TRP A 281 -3.44 9.37 -9.64
C TRP A 281 -4.50 10.13 -10.44
N GLU A 282 -5.46 9.40 -11.02
CA GLU A 282 -6.52 9.94 -11.89
C GLU A 282 -7.90 9.99 -11.21
N TYR A 283 -8.00 9.49 -9.97
CA TYR A 283 -9.24 9.48 -9.22
C TYR A 283 -9.56 10.84 -8.59
N GLU A 284 -10.82 11.24 -8.66
CA GLU A 284 -11.35 12.32 -7.83
C GLU A 284 -11.74 11.73 -6.47
N VAL A 285 -11.02 12.11 -5.41
CA VAL A 285 -11.31 11.73 -4.02
C VAL A 285 -11.41 12.96 -3.14
N ASP A 286 -12.11 12.86 -2.01
CA ASP A 286 -12.04 13.89 -0.98
C ASP A 286 -10.61 13.90 -0.39
N PRO A 287 -9.83 14.97 -0.58
CA PRO A 287 -8.44 14.97 -0.15
C PRO A 287 -8.30 14.94 1.39
N THR A 288 -9.39 15.18 2.13
CA THR A 288 -9.41 15.09 3.61
C THR A 288 -9.50 13.67 4.14
N THR A 289 -9.80 12.67 3.29
CA THR A 289 -9.84 11.26 3.68
C THR A 289 -8.52 10.53 3.43
N ILE A 290 -7.51 11.23 2.90
CA ILE A 290 -6.20 10.66 2.58
C ILE A 290 -5.22 10.94 3.72
N ASP A 291 -4.60 9.88 4.25
CA ASP A 291 -3.73 9.95 5.42
C ASP A 291 -2.29 10.37 5.07
N GLY A 292 -1.83 10.03 3.87
CA GLY A 292 -0.45 10.25 3.44
C GLY A 292 -0.29 10.48 1.94
N LEU A 293 0.88 10.98 1.55
CA LEU A 293 1.27 11.05 0.15
C LEU A 293 2.78 10.96 0.01
N GLU A 294 3.25 10.15 -0.95
CA GLU A 294 4.64 10.13 -1.36
C GLU A 294 5.02 11.46 -2.04
N VAL A 295 5.55 12.40 -1.28
CA VAL A 295 6.10 13.65 -1.83
C VAL A 295 7.37 13.40 -2.63
N GLN A 296 8.00 12.26 -2.39
CA GLN A 296 9.13 11.70 -3.12
C GLN A 296 8.90 10.19 -3.26
N GLY A 297 8.64 9.70 -4.48
CA GLY A 297 8.52 8.27 -4.79
C GLY A 297 9.68 7.85 -5.69
N GLY A 298 10.63 7.09 -5.14
CA GLY A 298 11.93 6.85 -5.75
C GLY A 298 12.61 8.17 -6.17
N ILE A 299 12.84 8.34 -7.47
CA ILE A 299 13.45 9.57 -8.02
C ILE A 299 12.43 10.67 -8.40
N TRP A 300 11.14 10.43 -8.26
CA TRP A 300 10.07 11.31 -8.73
C TRP A 300 9.54 12.19 -7.60
N ASP A 301 9.52 13.51 -7.82
CA ASP A 301 8.95 14.45 -6.87
C ASP A 301 7.46 14.69 -7.14
N ALA A 302 6.65 14.71 -6.07
CA ALA A 302 5.23 15.03 -6.10
C ALA A 302 4.86 16.14 -5.11
N ILE A 303 5.84 16.95 -4.69
CA ILE A 303 5.65 18.05 -3.73
C ILE A 303 4.51 18.99 -4.19
N SER A 304 4.44 19.33 -5.48
CA SER A 304 3.39 20.24 -5.98
C SER A 304 1.98 19.64 -5.83
N TYR A 305 1.84 18.33 -6.06
CA TYR A 305 0.56 17.62 -5.91
C TYR A 305 0.12 17.62 -4.43
N TRP A 306 1.04 17.29 -3.52
CA TRP A 306 0.79 17.37 -2.08
C TRP A 306 0.39 18.77 -1.62
N GLU A 307 1.03 19.82 -2.15
CA GLU A 307 0.69 21.21 -1.84
C GLU A 307 -0.72 21.60 -2.29
N GLU A 308 -1.16 21.07 -3.44
CA GLU A 308 -2.52 21.27 -3.96
C GLU A 308 -3.56 20.56 -3.08
N MET A 309 -3.29 19.32 -2.64
CA MET A 309 -4.15 18.62 -1.68
C MET A 309 -4.24 19.36 -0.35
N CYS A 310 -3.12 19.82 0.21
CA CYS A 310 -3.10 20.60 1.45
C CYS A 310 -3.84 21.93 1.28
N ALA A 311 -3.77 22.57 0.11
CA ALA A 311 -4.55 23.77 -0.19
C ALA A 311 -6.06 23.49 -0.30
N ALA A 312 -6.45 22.26 -0.63
CA ALA A 312 -7.83 21.79 -0.67
C ALA A 312 -8.35 21.28 0.70
N GLY A 313 -7.56 21.40 1.76
CA GLY A 313 -7.94 21.06 3.14
C GLY A 313 -7.40 19.72 3.65
N SER A 314 -6.59 19.01 2.87
CA SER A 314 -5.93 17.78 3.32
C SER A 314 -4.90 18.06 4.41
N HIS A 315 -4.78 17.10 5.34
CA HIS A 315 -3.68 17.00 6.29
C HIS A 315 -2.75 15.82 6.00
N ALA A 316 -2.81 15.25 4.78
CA ALA A 316 -1.99 14.11 4.40
C ALA A 316 -0.50 14.32 4.76
N THR A 317 0.09 13.34 5.43
CA THR A 317 1.49 13.38 5.84
C THR A 317 2.41 13.22 4.64
N ALA A 318 3.49 14.01 4.61
CA ALA A 318 4.52 13.88 3.58
C ALA A 318 5.37 12.63 3.82
N LEU A 319 5.27 11.66 2.93
CA LEU A 319 6.00 10.40 2.98
C LEU A 319 6.97 10.28 1.81
N GLY A 320 7.92 9.36 1.94
CA GLY A 320 8.70 8.88 0.81
C GLY A 320 8.88 7.37 0.87
N GLY A 321 8.96 6.76 -0.30
CA GLY A 321 9.23 5.34 -0.47
C GLY A 321 10.10 5.11 -1.70
N SER A 322 10.99 4.11 -1.63
CA SER A 322 11.94 3.84 -2.72
C SER A 322 11.28 3.26 -3.96
N ASP A 323 10.19 2.51 -3.76
CA ASP A 323 9.58 1.66 -4.76
C ASP A 323 10.63 0.66 -5.34
N ASP A 324 11.49 0.13 -4.45
CA ASP A 324 12.57 -0.77 -4.86
C ASP A 324 12.03 -2.16 -5.24
N HIS A 325 12.51 -2.65 -6.39
CA HIS A 325 12.15 -3.95 -6.94
C HIS A 325 13.36 -4.91 -7.08
N ALA A 326 14.47 -4.61 -6.41
CA ALA A 326 15.76 -5.26 -6.67
C ALA A 326 16.61 -5.54 -5.41
N ALA A 327 16.09 -5.30 -4.21
CA ALA A 327 16.79 -5.41 -2.93
C ALA A 327 18.15 -4.72 -2.98
N GLY A 328 18.21 -3.48 -3.49
CA GLY A 328 19.47 -2.73 -3.57
C GLY A 328 20.39 -3.11 -4.74
N GLN A 329 20.04 -4.12 -5.54
CA GLN A 329 20.89 -4.66 -6.62
C GLN A 329 20.57 -4.11 -8.01
N GLY A 330 19.61 -3.18 -8.09
CA GLY A 330 19.25 -2.53 -9.34
C GLY A 330 20.33 -1.59 -9.85
N SER A 331 20.15 -1.12 -11.08
CA SER A 331 21.06 -0.15 -11.68
C SER A 331 20.34 0.71 -12.71
N GLY A 332 20.85 1.92 -12.94
CA GLY A 332 20.29 2.86 -13.91
C GLY A 332 19.94 4.19 -13.28
N VAL A 333 19.57 5.16 -14.12
CA VAL A 333 19.26 6.53 -13.67
C VAL A 333 17.86 6.68 -13.09
N LEU A 334 16.99 5.67 -13.30
CA LEU A 334 15.63 5.63 -12.78
C LEU A 334 15.50 4.70 -11.57
N TYR A 335 16.60 4.06 -11.17
CA TYR A 335 16.59 3.10 -10.08
C TYR A 335 16.76 3.81 -8.74
N SER A 336 15.87 3.50 -7.80
CA SER A 336 15.95 3.91 -6.40
C SER A 336 16.14 2.68 -5.52
N PRO A 337 17.26 2.54 -4.78
CA PRO A 337 17.41 1.48 -3.81
C PRO A 337 16.58 1.76 -2.55
N ILE A 338 16.29 0.70 -1.80
CA ILE A 338 15.66 0.78 -0.46
C ILE A 338 16.36 1.84 0.39
N GLY A 339 15.56 2.70 1.02
CA GLY A 339 16.02 3.86 1.80
C GLY A 339 16.32 5.11 0.97
N MET A 340 16.03 5.12 -0.34
CA MET A 340 16.13 6.32 -1.18
C MET A 340 14.79 6.57 -1.90
N PRO A 341 13.93 7.45 -1.37
CA PRO A 341 14.08 8.24 -0.15
C PRO A 341 13.93 7.44 1.15
N THR A 342 14.37 8.03 2.26
CA THR A 342 14.11 7.55 3.63
C THR A 342 13.03 8.41 4.27
N THR A 343 12.04 7.76 4.89
CA THR A 343 11.09 8.43 5.76
C THR A 343 11.55 8.32 7.21
N MET A 344 11.86 9.44 7.84
CA MET A 344 12.15 9.53 9.27
C MET A 344 10.84 9.76 10.02
N VAL A 345 10.52 8.88 10.97
CA VAL A 345 9.30 8.96 11.79
C VAL A 345 9.70 9.14 13.26
N PHE A 346 9.19 10.18 13.92
CA PHE A 346 9.37 10.29 15.38
C PHE A 346 8.29 9.47 16.09
N ALA A 347 8.74 8.48 16.86
CA ALA A 347 7.88 7.61 17.66
C ALA A 347 8.47 7.41 19.06
N ASP A 348 7.62 7.08 20.02
CA ASP A 348 8.04 6.85 21.41
C ASP A 348 8.74 5.50 21.61
N GLU A 349 8.58 4.60 20.63
CA GLU A 349 9.14 3.25 20.58
C GLU A 349 9.13 2.72 19.14
N LEU A 350 9.85 1.63 18.87
CA LEU A 350 9.85 0.90 17.60
C LEU A 350 8.82 -0.23 17.66
N SER A 351 7.59 0.09 17.29
CA SER A 351 6.47 -0.84 17.12
C SER A 351 5.63 -0.41 15.92
N VAL A 352 4.85 -1.33 15.32
CA VAL A 352 3.99 -1.01 14.16
C VAL A 352 3.02 0.12 14.52
N GLU A 353 2.37 0.01 15.69
CA GLU A 353 1.44 1.01 16.21
C GLU A 353 2.10 2.39 16.38
N ALA A 354 3.28 2.45 17.01
CA ALA A 354 3.95 3.73 17.27
C ALA A 354 4.48 4.41 15.99
N ILE A 355 4.96 3.63 15.01
CA ILE A 355 5.36 4.15 13.69
C ILE A 355 4.15 4.70 12.95
N MET A 356 3.04 3.95 12.90
CA MET A 356 1.81 4.41 12.26
C MET A 356 1.26 5.67 12.95
N GLU A 357 1.32 5.74 14.27
CA GLU A 357 0.89 6.94 15.01
C GLU A 357 1.79 8.14 14.74
N GLY A 358 3.11 7.93 14.59
CA GLY A 358 4.05 8.94 14.11
C GLY A 358 3.65 9.51 12.75
N VAL A 359 3.25 8.65 11.81
CA VAL A 359 2.77 9.06 10.48
C VAL A 359 1.42 9.77 10.57
N ARG A 360 0.44 9.21 11.29
CA ARG A 360 -0.91 9.80 11.45
C ARG A 360 -0.84 11.20 12.06
N SER A 361 0.05 11.38 13.02
CA SER A 361 0.32 12.67 13.66
C SER A 361 1.28 13.57 12.88
N GLY A 362 1.64 13.25 11.62
CA GLY A 362 2.52 14.05 10.77
C GLY A 362 3.93 14.31 11.30
N ARG A 363 4.42 13.49 12.24
CA ARG A 363 5.76 13.60 12.83
C ARG A 363 6.82 12.97 11.92
N VAL A 364 6.89 13.48 10.69
CA VAL A 364 7.65 12.87 9.60
C VAL A 364 8.58 13.87 8.91
N VAL A 365 9.77 13.39 8.52
CA VAL A 365 10.73 14.08 7.66
C VAL A 365 11.18 13.13 6.55
N VAL A 366 11.07 13.55 5.30
CA VAL A 366 11.55 12.77 4.15
C VAL A 366 12.95 13.21 3.78
N LYS A 367 13.91 12.30 3.84
CA LYS A 367 15.29 12.46 3.36
C LYS A 367 15.38 11.89 1.94
N VAL A 368 15.69 12.74 0.97
CA VAL A 368 15.54 12.41 -0.46
C VAL A 368 16.58 11.38 -0.93
N ASP A 369 17.84 11.53 -0.51
CA ASP A 369 18.96 10.77 -1.08
C ASP A 369 19.32 9.49 -0.30
N SER A 370 19.25 9.51 1.03
CA SER A 370 19.62 8.37 1.90
C SER A 370 19.29 8.63 3.38
N PRO A 371 19.40 7.62 4.27
CA PRO A 371 19.26 7.81 5.71
C PRO A 371 20.29 8.80 6.29
N ASP A 372 21.47 8.88 5.67
CA ASP A 372 22.57 9.80 6.03
C ASP A 372 22.37 11.23 5.52
N ALA A 373 21.33 11.50 4.73
CA ALA A 373 21.06 12.86 4.24
C ALA A 373 20.77 13.82 5.42
N PRO A 374 20.92 15.14 5.21
CA PRO A 374 20.71 16.13 6.26
C PRO A 374 19.35 15.97 6.95
N MET A 375 19.31 16.18 8.27
CA MET A 375 18.06 16.19 9.03
C MET A 375 17.56 17.62 9.20
N LEU A 376 16.24 17.79 9.24
CA LEU A 376 15.61 19.00 9.74
C LEU A 376 14.52 18.64 10.74
N GLU A 377 14.46 19.33 11.87
CA GLU A 377 13.44 19.15 12.89
C GLU A 377 12.67 20.45 13.05
N THR A 378 11.44 20.48 12.55
CA THR A 378 10.56 21.66 12.66
C THR A 378 9.72 21.58 13.94
N ALA A 379 9.58 22.71 14.63
CA ALA A 379 8.69 22.85 15.76
C ALA A 379 7.97 24.21 15.76
N LEU A 380 6.79 24.26 16.36
CA LEU A 380 5.96 25.45 16.50
C LEU A 380 5.65 25.70 17.98
N SER A 381 6.32 26.69 18.59
CA SER A 381 6.27 27.00 20.02
C SER A 381 6.63 25.81 20.94
N GLY A 382 7.48 24.89 20.47
CA GLY A 382 7.91 23.70 21.20
C GLY A 382 7.12 22.43 20.86
N GLU A 383 5.95 22.58 20.21
CA GLU A 383 5.18 21.45 19.67
C GLU A 383 5.81 20.96 18.35
N ARG A 384 5.85 19.64 18.14
CA ARG A 384 6.44 19.01 16.94
C ARG A 384 5.46 19.00 15.74
N MET A 385 5.93 18.52 14.59
CA MET A 385 5.16 18.42 13.33
C MET A 385 3.85 17.63 13.46
N GLY A 386 2.87 18.04 12.65
CA GLY A 386 1.56 17.39 12.42
C GLY A 386 0.45 17.60 13.45
N HIS A 387 0.60 18.55 14.37
CA HIS A 387 -0.50 19.05 15.19
C HIS A 387 -0.99 20.44 14.70
N THR A 388 -2.25 20.77 14.98
CA THR A 388 -2.75 22.15 14.93
C THR A 388 -2.44 22.84 16.25
N VAL A 389 -1.55 23.82 16.21
CA VAL A 389 -1.27 24.71 17.34
C VAL A 389 -2.30 25.84 17.34
N PHE A 390 -2.99 26.03 18.47
CA PHE A 390 -3.95 27.10 18.67
C PHE A 390 -3.31 28.25 19.44
N ALA A 391 -2.90 29.30 18.74
CA ALA A 391 -2.28 30.48 19.32
C ALA A 391 -2.37 31.68 18.37
N ASP A 392 -2.56 32.89 18.89
CA ASP A 392 -2.51 34.11 18.05
C ASP A 392 -1.13 34.34 17.42
N THR A 393 -0.07 33.92 18.14
CA THR A 393 1.32 34.00 17.70
C THR A 393 2.09 32.76 18.15
N ALA A 394 3.02 32.30 17.32
CA ALA A 394 3.90 31.17 17.64
C ALA A 394 5.33 31.40 17.14
N ILE A 395 6.28 30.65 17.71
CA ILE A 395 7.68 30.63 17.23
C ILE A 395 7.85 29.40 16.35
N LEU A 396 7.98 29.61 15.05
CA LEU A 396 8.39 28.56 14.12
C LEU A 396 9.91 28.41 14.23
N SER A 397 10.38 27.23 14.62
CA SER A 397 11.79 26.93 14.80
C SER A 397 12.20 25.72 13.99
N VAL A 398 13.47 25.66 13.63
CA VAL A 398 14.08 24.49 13.00
C VAL A 398 15.50 24.27 13.52
N VAL A 399 15.83 23.00 13.76
CA VAL A 399 17.20 22.52 13.94
C VAL A 399 17.58 21.72 12.70
N VAL A 400 18.75 21.99 12.14
CA VAL A 400 19.30 21.28 10.99
C VAL A 400 20.62 20.64 11.41
N THR A 401 20.79 19.34 11.14
CA THR A 401 22.05 18.62 11.33
C THR A 401 22.57 18.10 9.99
N ASP A 402 23.89 18.06 9.83
CA ASP A 402 24.59 17.62 8.62
C ASP A 402 24.22 18.41 7.34
N GLY A 403 23.57 19.57 7.50
CA GLY A 403 23.04 20.38 6.39
C GLY A 403 23.93 21.52 5.93
N ALA A 404 25.16 21.65 6.43
CA ALA A 404 26.05 22.76 6.08
C ALA A 404 26.28 22.87 4.55
N GLY A 405 26.10 24.07 4.01
CA GLY A 405 26.18 24.36 2.57
C GLY A 405 24.87 24.19 1.81
N THR A 406 23.79 23.77 2.46
CA THR A 406 22.43 23.79 1.88
C THR A 406 21.77 25.16 2.07
N THR A 407 20.61 25.34 1.42
CA THR A 407 19.71 26.47 1.66
C THR A 407 18.44 25.97 2.33
N LEU A 408 18.15 26.48 3.52
CA LEU A 408 16.87 26.31 4.19
C LEU A 408 15.81 27.18 3.49
N ARG A 409 14.68 26.58 3.12
CA ARG A 409 13.45 27.28 2.73
C ARG A 409 12.46 27.20 3.87
N VAL A 410 11.97 28.36 4.31
CA VAL A 410 10.78 28.47 5.18
C VAL A 410 9.59 28.61 4.25
N ILE A 411 8.61 27.70 4.37
CA ILE A 411 7.46 27.62 3.47
C ILE A 411 6.20 27.89 4.29
N LYS A 412 5.33 28.78 3.78
CA LYS A 412 4.01 29.08 4.33
C LYS A 412 2.97 28.86 3.23
N ASN A 413 1.99 27.99 3.46
CA ASN A 413 0.90 27.70 2.52
C ASN A 413 1.41 27.39 1.10
N GLY A 414 2.45 26.55 0.99
CA GLY A 414 3.11 26.21 -0.27
C GLY A 414 4.02 27.29 -0.89
N ALA A 415 4.04 28.51 -0.36
CA ALA A 415 4.88 29.60 -0.85
C ALA A 415 6.16 29.75 -0.01
N VAL A 416 7.31 29.95 -0.67
CA VAL A 416 8.58 30.22 0.02
C VAL A 416 8.54 31.62 0.66
N LEU A 417 8.46 31.66 1.98
CA LEU A 417 8.49 32.86 2.81
C LEU A 417 9.91 33.41 2.92
N GLU A 418 10.88 32.53 3.16
CA GLU A 418 12.27 32.91 3.45
C GLU A 418 13.25 31.89 2.88
N ARG A 419 14.47 32.34 2.56
CA ARG A 419 15.61 31.50 2.18
C ARG A 419 16.81 31.87 3.06
N VAL A 420 17.37 30.88 3.74
CA VAL A 420 18.49 31.08 4.68
C VAL A 420 19.62 30.11 4.32
N SER A 421 20.87 30.60 4.33
CA SER A 421 22.04 29.72 4.13
C SER A 421 22.33 28.95 5.41
N VAL A 422 22.53 27.63 5.30
CA VAL A 422 22.93 26.79 6.42
C VAL A 422 24.46 26.79 6.49
N ASP A 423 25.02 27.51 7.46
CA ASP A 423 26.46 27.81 7.55
C ASP A 423 27.16 27.22 8.79
N SER A 424 26.42 26.47 9.60
CA SER A 424 26.86 25.83 10.83
C SER A 424 26.22 24.45 10.99
N ASP A 425 26.72 23.68 11.96
CA ASP A 425 26.22 22.34 12.27
C ASP A 425 26.39 22.05 13.78
N PRO A 426 25.30 21.88 14.56
CA PRO A 426 23.91 22.09 14.12
C PRO A 426 23.66 23.56 13.77
N PHE A 427 22.76 23.78 12.81
CA PHE A 427 22.22 25.09 12.46
C PHE A 427 20.83 25.26 13.05
N THR A 428 20.50 26.46 13.53
CA THR A 428 19.18 26.76 14.09
C THR A 428 18.61 28.03 13.47
N HIS A 429 17.32 28.05 13.16
CA HIS A 429 16.60 29.23 12.69
C HIS A 429 15.25 29.35 13.38
N GLU A 430 14.83 30.58 13.67
CA GLU A 430 13.56 30.89 14.30
C GLU A 430 12.88 32.08 13.61
N THR A 431 11.56 31.97 13.41
CA THR A 431 10.71 33.01 12.85
C THR A 431 9.43 33.13 13.67
N ASN A 432 9.09 34.35 14.08
CA ASN A 432 7.77 34.61 14.68
C ASN A 432 6.69 34.56 13.60
N VAL A 433 5.63 33.79 13.84
CA VAL A 433 4.49 33.64 12.95
C VAL A 433 3.20 34.02 13.67
N GLN A 434 2.20 34.43 12.90
CA GLN A 434 0.88 34.85 13.38
C GLN A 434 -0.17 33.94 12.77
N ALA A 435 -1.16 33.55 13.57
CA ALA A 435 -2.32 32.83 13.06
C ALA A 435 -3.09 33.67 12.04
N PRO A 436 -3.75 33.04 11.06
CA PRO A 436 -4.66 33.74 10.16
C PRO A 436 -5.90 34.21 10.93
N ALA A 437 -6.64 35.14 10.32
CA ALA A 437 -7.88 35.66 10.91
C ALA A 437 -9.02 34.63 10.93
N GLU A 438 -9.03 33.71 9.97
CA GLU A 438 -9.97 32.59 9.84
C GLU A 438 -9.21 31.36 9.33
N GLY A 439 -9.55 30.17 9.83
CA GLY A 439 -8.95 28.92 9.39
C GLY A 439 -7.53 28.73 9.90
N GLU A 440 -6.66 28.13 9.08
CA GLU A 440 -5.30 27.78 9.51
C GLU A 440 -4.24 28.12 8.46
N ASP A 441 -3.05 28.47 8.94
CA ASP A 441 -1.85 28.58 8.15
C ASP A 441 -0.99 27.33 8.37
N ARG A 442 -0.35 26.85 7.30
CA ARG A 442 0.56 25.70 7.34
C ARG A 442 1.98 26.13 7.08
N TYR A 443 2.90 25.64 7.90
CA TYR A 443 4.32 25.95 7.83
C TYR A 443 5.17 24.69 7.75
N ARG A 444 6.21 24.71 6.93
CA ARG A 444 7.20 23.64 6.88
C ARG A 444 8.56 24.19 6.50
N HIS A 445 9.58 23.37 6.73
CA HIS A 445 10.94 23.62 6.27
C HIS A 445 11.33 22.62 5.18
N GLN A 446 12.21 23.06 4.29
CA GLN A 446 12.80 22.20 3.25
C GLN A 446 14.26 22.60 3.04
N LEU A 447 15.16 21.62 3.03
CA LEU A 447 16.56 21.82 2.69
C LEU A 447 16.77 21.62 1.20
N MET A 448 17.56 22.51 0.60
CA MET A 448 17.87 22.51 -0.82
C MET A 448 19.37 22.48 -1.07
N ARG A 449 19.78 21.73 -2.09
CA ARG A 449 21.10 21.84 -2.71
C ARG A 449 20.91 22.36 -4.13
N GLY A 450 21.10 23.68 -4.32
CA GLY A 450 20.76 24.32 -5.59
C GLY A 450 19.24 24.31 -5.83
N ILE A 451 18.80 23.55 -6.82
CA ILE A 451 17.36 23.37 -7.13
C ILE A 451 16.77 22.09 -6.55
N ASP A 452 17.62 21.16 -6.11
CA ASP A 452 17.21 19.81 -5.72
C ASP A 452 16.85 19.80 -4.22
N PRO A 453 15.67 19.25 -3.85
CA PRO A 453 15.35 19.01 -2.46
C PRO A 453 16.32 17.96 -1.88
N GLN A 454 16.68 18.13 -0.62
CA GLN A 454 17.53 17.18 0.12
C GLN A 454 16.74 16.57 1.27
N THR A 455 15.92 17.40 1.92
CA THR A 455 15.10 17.02 3.07
C THR A 455 13.81 17.81 3.02
N ILE A 456 12.67 17.12 3.15
CA ILE A 456 11.33 17.68 3.08
C ILE A 456 10.67 17.46 4.45
N GLY A 457 10.37 18.54 5.17
CA GLY A 457 9.61 18.44 6.42
C GLY A 457 8.11 18.40 6.18
N SER A 458 7.40 17.70 7.05
CA SER A 458 5.93 17.75 7.14
C SER A 458 5.43 19.11 7.63
N TYR A 459 4.13 19.34 7.48
CA TYR A 459 3.48 20.56 7.93
C TYR A 459 3.29 20.60 9.45
N VAL A 460 3.49 21.79 10.04
CA VAL A 460 2.84 22.23 11.28
C VAL A 460 1.71 23.19 10.93
N TRP A 461 0.62 23.14 11.68
CA TRP A 461 -0.57 23.94 11.42
C TRP A 461 -0.76 24.96 12.55
N LEU A 462 -1.10 26.20 12.20
CA LEU A 462 -1.35 27.28 13.15
C LEU A 462 -2.75 27.85 12.94
N ARG A 463 -3.55 27.84 14.00
CA ARG A 463 -4.90 28.39 14.03
C ARG A 463 -5.03 29.38 15.19
N ALA A 464 -5.92 30.36 15.04
CA ALA A 464 -6.16 31.36 16.09
C ALA A 464 -6.74 30.70 17.36
N GLU A 465 -6.38 31.22 18.54
CA GLU A 465 -6.80 30.64 19.83
C GLU A 465 -8.33 30.62 19.98
N GLY A 466 -9.01 31.63 19.43
CA GLY A 466 -10.48 31.74 19.45
C GLY A 466 -11.23 30.71 18.59
N GLU A 467 -10.53 29.94 17.75
CA GLU A 467 -11.10 28.85 16.96
C GLU A 467 -10.80 27.45 17.55
N ALA A 468 -10.26 27.38 18.76
CA ALA A 468 -10.07 26.12 19.46
C ALA A 468 -11.42 25.37 19.59
N PRO A 469 -11.48 24.06 19.26
CA PRO A 469 -12.69 23.28 19.50
C PRO A 469 -13.05 23.36 21.00
N ASP A 470 -14.34 23.55 21.31
CA ASP A 470 -14.82 23.58 22.70
C ASP A 470 -14.29 22.33 23.43
N ALA A 471 -13.60 22.52 24.56
CA ALA A 471 -12.89 21.50 25.34
C ALA A 471 -13.83 20.48 26.05
N GLY A 472 -14.82 19.95 25.34
CA GLY A 472 -15.91 19.18 25.89
C GLY A 472 -16.21 17.89 25.14
N VAL A 473 -15.25 16.97 25.03
CA VAL A 473 -15.40 15.49 24.98
C VAL A 473 -14.03 14.88 25.39
N PRO A 474 -13.97 13.80 26.22
CA PRO A 474 -12.77 13.46 26.98
C PRO A 474 -11.68 12.74 26.16
N ASP A 475 -10.46 13.12 26.52
CA ASP A 475 -9.15 12.46 26.42
C ASP A 475 -9.16 10.98 26.00
N ALA A 476 -8.54 10.69 24.85
CA ALA A 476 -8.12 9.36 24.48
C ALA A 476 -6.86 9.00 25.29
N GLY A 477 -7.08 8.43 26.48
CA GLY A 477 -6.25 7.39 27.08
C GLY A 477 -4.77 7.68 27.32
N SER A 478 -4.45 8.42 28.37
CA SER A 478 -3.28 8.08 29.20
C SER A 478 -3.60 6.80 30.01
N PRO A 479 -2.74 5.76 30.02
CA PRO A 479 -3.03 4.52 30.72
C PRO A 479 -2.72 4.66 32.23
N ASP A 480 -3.73 5.03 33.00
CA ASP A 480 -3.70 4.85 34.45
C ASP A 480 -3.98 3.37 34.78
N GLY A 481 -2.91 2.66 35.18
CA GLY A 481 -2.98 1.27 35.60
C GLY A 481 -3.89 1.05 36.81
N GLY A 482 -4.74 0.02 36.75
CA GLY A 482 -5.53 -0.38 37.92
C GLY A 482 -6.66 -1.38 37.67
N THR A 483 -6.30 -2.66 37.52
CA THR A 483 -6.99 -3.88 38.01
C THR A 483 -8.53 -4.00 38.06
N ASP A 484 -8.98 -5.08 37.40
CA ASP A 484 -10.06 -6.04 37.77
C ASP A 484 -11.49 -5.82 37.19
N PRO A 485 -12.33 -6.88 37.03
CA PRO A 485 -12.75 -7.34 35.71
C PRO A 485 -14.28 -7.52 35.54
N GLY A 486 -14.71 -7.69 34.30
CA GLY A 486 -16.00 -8.30 33.94
C GLY A 486 -17.12 -7.32 33.63
N GLU A 487 -17.62 -7.35 32.40
CA GLU A 487 -18.82 -8.09 32.02
C GLU A 487 -19.19 -7.81 30.54
N ASN A 488 -19.69 -8.85 29.88
CA ASN A 488 -20.22 -8.87 28.52
C ASN A 488 -21.33 -7.83 28.28
N SER A 489 -21.34 -7.21 27.11
CA SER A 489 -22.55 -7.21 26.26
C SER A 489 -22.29 -6.71 24.83
N SER A 490 -22.59 -7.61 23.91
CA SER A 490 -22.91 -7.42 22.48
C SER A 490 -23.80 -6.23 22.15
N GLY A 491 -23.58 -5.61 20.99
CA GLY A 491 -24.53 -4.67 20.39
C GLY A 491 -24.22 -4.27 18.95
N CYS A 492 -24.54 -5.13 17.99
CA CYS A 492 -24.68 -4.77 16.58
C CYS A 492 -25.74 -3.67 16.39
N SER A 493 -25.50 -2.69 15.52
CA SER A 493 -26.60 -2.03 14.80
C SER A 493 -26.18 -1.54 13.43
N CYS A 494 -26.67 -2.23 12.40
CA CYS A 494 -26.74 -1.77 11.02
C CYS A 494 -27.62 -0.51 10.92
N ARG A 495 -27.25 0.44 10.06
CA ARG A 495 -28.20 1.42 9.52
C ARG A 495 -28.09 1.51 8.00
N ILE A 496 -29.18 1.07 7.36
CA ILE A 496 -29.53 1.31 5.97
C ILE A 496 -30.24 2.67 5.89
N ALA A 497 -29.90 3.50 4.90
CA ALA A 497 -30.73 4.59 4.38
C ALA A 497 -30.50 4.69 2.87
N SER A 498 -31.29 4.00 2.04
CA SER A 498 -32.48 4.49 1.32
C SER A 498 -32.28 5.77 0.49
N ALA A 499 -32.17 5.58 -0.82
CA ALA A 499 -32.28 6.60 -1.86
C ALA A 499 -33.72 7.14 -1.98
N SER A 500 -33.85 8.40 -2.43
CA SER A 500 -35.04 8.88 -3.11
C SER A 500 -34.70 9.95 -4.15
N ASP A 501 -35.28 9.73 -5.33
CA ASP A 501 -35.19 10.48 -6.58
C ASP A 501 -35.50 11.98 -6.49
N TYR A 502 -34.82 12.77 -7.32
CA TYR A 502 -35.46 13.82 -8.13
C TYR A 502 -34.82 13.89 -9.52
N ASP A 503 -35.64 13.57 -10.51
CA ASP A 503 -35.37 13.69 -11.94
C ASP A 503 -36.05 14.97 -12.50
N THR A 504 -35.52 15.40 -13.64
CA THR A 504 -36.07 16.25 -14.71
C THR A 504 -35.74 17.75 -14.71
N GLY A 505 -35.02 18.18 -15.76
CA GLY A 505 -34.84 19.59 -16.07
C GLY A 505 -34.00 20.02 -17.29
N LEU A 506 -33.93 19.19 -18.34
CA LEU A 506 -33.38 19.44 -19.69
C LEU A 506 -33.42 20.91 -20.22
N LEU A 507 -32.31 21.46 -20.76
CA LEU A 507 -32.26 22.05 -22.14
C LEU A 507 -30.85 22.51 -22.63
N LEU A 508 -30.41 21.85 -23.72
CA LEU A 508 -29.77 22.32 -24.97
C LEU A 508 -28.28 22.74 -25.09
N MET A 509 -27.62 21.89 -25.90
CA MET A 509 -26.41 21.99 -26.74
C MET A 509 -26.12 23.35 -27.43
N VAL A 510 -24.83 23.63 -27.72
CA VAL A 510 -24.21 23.58 -29.07
C VAL A 510 -22.67 23.70 -28.99
N LEU A 511 -21.99 22.83 -29.77
CA LEU A 511 -20.56 22.65 -30.05
C LEU A 511 -19.86 23.86 -30.73
N ALA A 512 -18.53 24.02 -30.53
CA ALA A 512 -17.50 23.77 -31.55
C ALA A 512 -16.12 24.41 -31.27
N VAL A 513 -15.10 23.55 -31.14
CA VAL A 513 -13.74 23.53 -31.77
C VAL A 513 -13.01 24.85 -32.07
N GLY A 514 -11.75 24.97 -31.63
CA GLY A 514 -10.80 25.95 -32.21
C GLY A 514 -9.40 26.16 -31.60
N VAL A 515 -8.50 25.19 -31.75
CA VAL A 515 -7.09 25.35 -32.24
C VAL A 515 -6.05 26.19 -31.45
N TRP A 516 -5.11 25.43 -30.87
CA TRP A 516 -3.63 25.55 -30.90
C TRP A 516 -3.02 26.53 -31.93
N TYR A 517 -2.52 27.71 -31.51
CA TYR A 517 -1.20 28.27 -31.90
C TYR A 517 -0.97 29.69 -31.33
N ARG A 518 0.30 29.97 -30.98
CA ARG A 518 0.97 31.27 -30.73
C ARG A 518 1.06 31.75 -29.27
N ARG A 519 2.26 31.62 -28.68
CA ARG A 519 3.33 32.63 -28.80
C ARG A 519 4.66 32.17 -28.18
N ILE A 520 5.53 31.62 -29.02
CA ILE A 520 6.97 31.88 -28.95
C ILE A 520 7.24 33.13 -29.80
N ARG A 521 8.19 33.96 -29.33
CA ARG A 521 8.81 35.15 -29.95
C ARG A 521 8.26 36.52 -29.51
N ARG A 522 8.85 37.02 -28.42
CA ARG A 522 9.66 38.25 -28.36
C ARG A 522 10.77 37.96 -27.34
N SER A 523 12.04 38.25 -27.50
CA SER A 523 12.91 38.83 -28.52
C SER A 523 14.32 38.63 -27.98
#